data_AF-A0A2E9U3A8-F1
#
_entry.id   AF-A0A2E9U3A8-F1
#
_cell.length_a   1.000
_cell.length_b   1.000
_cell.length_c   1.000
_cell.angle_alpha   90.00
_cell.angle_beta   90.00
_cell.angle_gamma   90.00
#
_symmetry.space_group_name_H-M   'P 1'
#
loop_
_entity.id
_entity.type
_entity.pdbx_description
1 polymer ?
#
loop_
_entity_poly.entity_id
_entity_poly.type
_entity_poly.pdbx_seq_one_letter_code
_entity_poly.pdbx_strand_id
1 'polypeptide(L)'
;MGRKIKISHEEVEVKLFLEVLGVYAILALMLIGIYYLEPVITGFVTVTKQFNYTDEVNLKFDESQTYVWNLANPGDLKSVEISGSMDGQGEAKVYIENKGIRYLIFDSAQLVEKESGMFGITGFVVKDDKKVKKDNEIKIEVEGNLNKGQQTILDLLVLDINETRNNVEIEIETDDGIVSKELKGNVTVLQNGLINNLSLSLETLTEKIKIKIESEFEDQEDEDDIPINETLIINETIINETFEKIININ
;
A
#
# COMPACT_ATOMS: atom_id res chain seq x y z
N MET A 1 -38.70 -11.12 81.62
CA MET A 1 -38.28 -9.69 81.63
C MET A 1 -37.82 -9.32 80.23
N GLY A 2 -38.67 -8.71 79.40
CA GLY A 2 -38.29 -8.25 78.06
C GLY A 2 -38.00 -6.75 78.07
N ARG A 3 -36.76 -6.35 77.78
CA ARG A 3 -36.41 -4.94 77.56
C ARG A 3 -36.85 -4.55 76.14
N LYS A 4 -37.79 -3.62 76.03
CA LYS A 4 -38.14 -2.98 74.75
C LYS A 4 -37.13 -1.87 74.47
N ILE A 5 -36.37 -2.00 73.39
CA ILE A 5 -35.50 -0.94 72.87
C ILE A 5 -36.37 -0.05 71.99
N LYS A 6 -36.57 1.21 72.40
CA LYS A 6 -37.12 2.25 71.53
C LYS A 6 -35.93 2.88 70.81
N ILE A 7 -35.73 2.53 69.54
CA ILE A 7 -34.81 3.25 68.67
C ILE A 7 -35.58 4.49 68.20
N SER A 8 -35.15 5.68 68.59
CA SER A 8 -35.74 6.95 68.16
C SER A 8 -35.53 7.12 66.66
N HIS A 9 -36.64 7.30 65.93
CA HIS A 9 -36.66 7.51 64.48
C HIS A 9 -35.78 8.70 64.04
N GLU A 10 -35.64 9.69 64.93
CA GLU A 10 -34.88 10.93 64.74
C GLU A 10 -33.36 10.72 64.55
N GLU A 11 -32.75 9.74 65.23
CA GLU A 11 -31.30 9.49 65.07
C GLU A 11 -30.95 8.87 63.70
N VAL A 12 -31.88 8.12 63.12
CA VAL A 12 -31.69 7.46 61.82
C VAL A 12 -31.82 8.47 60.68
N GLU A 13 -32.77 9.39 60.77
CA GLU A 13 -32.97 10.45 59.76
C GLU A 13 -31.80 11.44 59.72
N VAL A 14 -31.25 11.83 60.89
CA VAL A 14 -30.10 12.74 60.96
C VAL A 14 -28.85 12.10 60.35
N LYS A 15 -28.63 10.80 60.55
CA LYS A 15 -27.50 10.08 59.99
C LYS A 15 -27.60 9.97 58.46
N LEU A 16 -28.76 9.58 57.94
CA LEU A 16 -29.02 9.50 56.50
C LEU A 16 -28.90 10.87 55.83
N PHE A 17 -29.37 11.93 56.48
CA PHE A 17 -29.24 13.30 55.99
C PHE A 17 -27.76 13.73 55.88
N LEU A 18 -26.93 13.41 56.87
CA LEU A 18 -25.50 13.70 56.86
C LEU A 18 -24.75 12.91 55.78
N GLU A 19 -25.10 11.65 55.56
CA GLU A 19 -24.52 10.82 54.50
C GLU A 19 -24.84 11.38 53.11
N VAL A 20 -26.09 11.77 52.86
CA VAL A 20 -26.52 12.40 51.60
C VAL A 20 -25.83 13.75 51.40
N LEU A 21 -25.73 14.58 52.45
CA LEU A 21 -25.01 15.85 52.40
C LEU A 21 -23.54 15.67 52.03
N GLY A 22 -22.90 14.62 52.58
CA GLY A 22 -21.52 14.27 52.25
C GLY A 22 -21.31 13.91 50.79
N VAL A 23 -22.23 13.14 50.20
CA VAL A 23 -22.18 12.80 48.76
C VAL A 23 -22.31 14.05 47.90
N TYR A 24 -23.26 14.94 48.22
CA TYR A 24 -23.43 16.20 47.49
C TYR A 24 -22.21 17.13 47.62
N ALA A 25 -21.56 17.16 48.78
CA ALA A 25 -20.35 17.94 48.99
C ALA A 25 -19.18 17.44 48.11
N ILE A 26 -19.01 16.11 47.98
CA ILE A 26 -17.99 15.52 47.11
C ILE A 26 -18.29 15.82 45.63
N LEU A 27 -19.55 15.73 45.23
CA LEU A 27 -19.99 15.99 43.86
C LEU A 27 -19.78 17.47 43.49
N ALA A 28 -20.09 18.39 44.41
CA ALA A 28 -19.81 19.81 44.25
C ALA A 28 -18.30 20.08 44.13
N LEU A 29 -17.45 19.42 44.92
CA LEU A 29 -16.00 19.52 44.82
C LEU A 29 -15.47 19.01 43.47
N MET A 30 -16.01 17.92 42.91
CA MET A 30 -15.63 17.46 41.58
C MET A 30 -15.97 18.50 40.50
N LEU A 31 -17.17 19.09 40.56
CA LEU A 31 -17.60 20.10 39.59
C LEU A 31 -16.75 21.37 39.66
N ILE A 32 -16.41 21.82 40.87
CA ILE A 32 -15.46 22.92 41.09
C ILE A 32 -14.09 22.54 40.52
N GLY A 33 -13.62 21.31 40.76
CA GLY A 33 -12.39 20.79 40.18
C GLY A 33 -12.36 20.93 38.67
N ILE A 34 -13.38 20.41 37.97
CA ILE A 34 -13.47 20.49 36.49
C ILE A 34 -13.55 21.94 36.00
N TYR A 35 -14.18 22.84 36.76
CA TYR A 35 -14.31 24.25 36.39
C TYR A 35 -12.98 25.02 36.51
N TYR A 36 -12.16 24.74 37.54
CA TYR A 36 -10.89 25.43 37.77
C TYR A 36 -9.69 24.73 37.12
N LEU A 37 -9.76 23.41 36.92
CA LEU A 37 -8.80 22.64 36.14
C LEU A 37 -9.25 22.71 34.68
N GLU A 38 -8.86 23.79 33.99
CA GLU A 38 -8.98 23.83 32.54
C GLU A 38 -8.40 22.53 31.96
N PRO A 39 -9.13 21.80 31.07
CA PRO A 39 -8.63 20.57 30.51
C PRO A 39 -7.38 20.87 29.69
N VAL A 40 -6.20 20.63 30.28
CA VAL A 40 -4.95 20.61 29.54
C VAL A 40 -4.98 19.32 28.72
N ILE A 41 -5.46 19.41 27.48
CA ILE A 41 -5.37 18.33 26.50
C ILE A 41 -3.88 18.03 26.32
N THR A 42 -3.37 17.00 27.01
CA THR A 42 -1.97 16.56 26.93
C THR A 42 -1.70 15.71 25.67
N GLY A 43 -2.62 15.71 24.71
CA GLY A 43 -2.48 15.02 23.43
C GLY A 43 -1.63 15.85 22.45
N PHE A 44 -0.48 15.31 22.06
CA PHE A 44 0.34 15.87 20.98
C PHE A 44 -0.30 15.51 19.62
N VAL A 45 -1.27 16.31 19.18
CA VAL A 45 -1.85 16.18 17.83
C VAL A 45 -1.05 17.06 16.89
N THR A 46 -0.05 16.50 16.22
CA THR A 46 0.65 17.20 15.14
C THR A 46 -0.15 17.01 13.85
N VAL A 47 -0.99 17.99 13.50
CA VAL A 47 -1.52 18.09 12.15
C VAL A 47 -0.42 18.66 11.27
N THR A 48 0.37 17.80 10.64
CA THR A 48 1.35 18.22 9.62
C THR A 48 0.58 18.74 8.41
N LYS A 49 0.60 20.06 8.20
CA LYS A 49 0.01 20.68 7.01
C LYS A 49 0.77 20.20 5.77
N GLN A 50 0.10 19.44 4.91
CA GLN A 50 0.62 19.07 3.60
C GLN A 50 0.15 20.10 2.60
N PHE A 51 1.08 20.58 1.78
CA PHE A 51 0.80 21.53 0.71
C PHE A 51 1.03 20.83 -0.63
N ASN A 52 0.07 20.98 -1.54
CA ASN A 52 0.20 20.51 -2.91
C ASN A 52 0.48 21.72 -3.80
N TYR A 53 1.54 21.64 -4.60
CA TYR A 53 1.93 22.66 -5.56
C TYR A 53 1.96 22.04 -6.96
N THR A 54 1.57 22.82 -7.95
CA THR A 54 1.62 22.45 -9.36
C THR A 54 2.45 23.50 -10.08
N ASP A 55 3.55 23.07 -10.70
CA ASP A 55 4.40 23.93 -11.53
C ASP A 55 4.19 23.55 -13.00
N GLU A 56 3.67 24.49 -13.80
CA GLU A 56 3.56 24.31 -15.24
C GLU A 56 4.92 24.54 -15.91
N VAL A 57 5.57 23.46 -16.32
CA VAL A 57 6.89 23.51 -16.96
C VAL A 57 6.78 23.79 -18.47
N ASN A 58 5.73 23.30 -19.15
CA ASN A 58 5.39 23.59 -20.56
C ASN A 58 6.59 23.55 -21.54
N LEU A 59 7.47 22.55 -21.40
CA LEU A 59 8.64 22.37 -22.25
C LEU A 59 8.37 21.42 -23.41
N LYS A 60 9.00 21.72 -24.55
CA LYS A 60 9.05 20.84 -25.73
C LYS A 60 10.50 20.60 -26.10
N PHE A 61 10.85 19.34 -26.32
CA PHE A 61 12.19 18.94 -26.73
C PHE A 61 12.10 18.30 -28.12
N ASP A 62 12.69 18.96 -29.11
CA ASP A 62 12.79 18.42 -30.48
C ASP A 62 14.11 17.65 -30.69
N GLU A 63 15.01 17.68 -29.70
CA GLU A 63 16.34 17.04 -29.70
C GLU A 63 16.67 16.52 -28.30
N SER A 64 17.68 15.64 -28.19
CA SER A 64 18.15 15.09 -26.91
C SER A 64 18.65 16.20 -25.98
N GLN A 65 17.90 16.46 -24.91
CA GLN A 65 18.20 17.51 -23.93
C GLN A 65 17.94 17.02 -22.52
N THR A 66 18.60 17.67 -21.56
CA THR A 66 18.41 17.44 -20.12
C THR A 66 17.87 18.72 -19.51
N TYR A 67 16.74 18.61 -18.81
CA TYR A 67 16.17 19.73 -18.06
C TYR A 67 16.25 19.47 -16.56
N VAL A 68 16.72 20.47 -15.82
CA VAL A 68 16.75 20.45 -14.35
C VAL A 68 15.58 21.28 -13.85
N TRP A 69 14.59 20.62 -13.24
CA TRP A 69 13.45 21.30 -12.67
C TRP A 69 13.84 22.01 -11.36
N ASN A 70 13.77 23.34 -11.39
CA ASN A 70 13.96 24.17 -10.21
C ASN A 70 12.59 24.46 -9.58
N LEU A 71 12.32 23.81 -8.44
CA LEU A 71 11.05 23.94 -7.71
C LEU A 71 10.83 25.39 -7.26
N ALA A 72 9.65 25.95 -7.57
CA ALA A 72 9.28 27.28 -7.10
C ALA A 72 9.09 27.30 -5.57
N ASN A 73 8.57 26.20 -5.01
CA ASN A 73 8.28 26.03 -3.60
C ASN A 73 9.13 24.87 -3.02
N PRO A 74 10.35 25.14 -2.53
CA PRO A 74 11.21 24.10 -1.97
C PRO A 74 10.70 23.63 -0.60
N GLY A 75 10.93 22.36 -0.29
CA GLY A 75 10.56 21.74 0.98
C GLY A 75 10.78 20.23 0.98
N ASP A 76 10.31 19.57 2.03
CA ASP A 76 10.34 18.11 2.10
C ASP A 76 9.30 17.51 1.15
N LEU A 77 9.80 16.83 0.11
CA LEU A 77 8.97 16.22 -0.91
C LEU A 77 8.33 14.92 -0.38
N LYS A 78 7.01 14.86 -0.33
CA LYS A 78 6.26 13.65 0.02
C LYS A 78 5.87 12.81 -1.20
N SER A 79 5.43 13.48 -2.26
CA SER A 79 5.01 12.87 -3.53
C SER A 79 5.31 13.83 -4.67
N VAL A 80 5.56 13.27 -5.85
CA VAL A 80 5.73 14.04 -7.08
C VAL A 80 4.96 13.35 -8.20
N GLU A 81 4.28 14.14 -9.00
CA GLU A 81 3.59 13.70 -10.20
C GLU A 81 4.14 14.51 -11.37
N ILE A 82 4.45 13.82 -12.47
CA ILE A 82 4.98 14.42 -13.69
C ILE A 82 4.15 13.87 -14.83
N SER A 83 3.57 14.78 -15.61
CA SER A 83 2.80 14.45 -16.80
C SER A 83 3.46 15.02 -18.06
N GLY A 84 3.27 14.34 -19.18
CA GLY A 84 3.82 14.72 -20.46
C GLY A 84 3.42 13.76 -21.57
N SER A 85 3.73 14.12 -22.80
CA SER A 85 3.53 13.30 -23.99
C SER A 85 4.79 13.29 -24.84
N MET A 86 4.99 12.21 -25.58
CA MET A 86 6.11 12.05 -26.49
C MET A 86 5.59 11.48 -27.80
N ASP A 87 5.98 12.10 -28.91
CA ASP A 87 5.63 11.63 -30.25
C ASP A 87 6.86 10.98 -30.90
N GLY A 88 6.69 9.81 -31.52
CA GLY A 88 7.74 9.09 -32.24
C GLY A 88 8.62 8.18 -31.35
N GLN A 89 9.81 7.82 -31.85
CA GLN A 89 10.72 6.84 -31.24
C GLN A 89 11.72 7.46 -30.24
N GLY A 90 11.28 8.45 -29.46
CA GLY A 90 12.12 9.09 -28.45
C GLY A 90 12.32 8.23 -27.19
N GLU A 91 13.32 8.58 -26.39
CA GLU A 91 13.49 8.05 -25.02
C GLU A 91 13.45 9.20 -24.01
N ALA A 92 12.74 9.01 -22.91
CA ALA A 92 12.62 9.94 -21.80
C ALA A 92 12.94 9.23 -20.48
N LYS A 93 13.81 9.83 -19.67
CA LYS A 93 14.18 9.32 -18.35
C LYS A 93 14.04 10.43 -17.33
N VAL A 94 13.44 10.12 -16.18
CA VAL A 94 13.25 11.08 -15.09
C VAL A 94 14.03 10.62 -13.86
N TYR A 95 14.74 11.57 -13.26
CA TYR A 95 15.59 11.32 -12.09
C TYR A 95 15.22 12.26 -10.95
N ILE A 96 15.27 11.75 -9.71
CA ILE A 96 15.29 12.56 -8.50
C ILE A 96 16.70 12.56 -7.94
N GLU A 97 17.23 13.72 -7.60
CA GLU A 97 18.53 13.84 -6.94
C GLU A 97 18.36 14.24 -5.47
N ASN A 98 18.97 13.48 -4.56
CA ASN A 98 19.01 13.81 -3.14
C ASN A 98 20.41 13.57 -2.59
N LYS A 99 21.01 14.61 -1.99
CA LYS A 99 22.36 14.57 -1.41
C LYS A 99 23.43 14.03 -2.38
N GLY A 100 23.33 14.37 -3.67
CA GLY A 100 24.27 13.95 -4.72
C GLY A 100 24.05 12.53 -5.25
N ILE A 101 23.02 11.81 -4.77
CA ILE A 101 22.63 10.51 -5.30
C ILE A 101 21.45 10.71 -6.26
N ARG A 102 21.59 10.22 -7.49
CA ARG A 102 20.55 10.25 -8.52
C ARG A 102 19.78 8.93 -8.54
N TYR A 103 18.47 9.02 -8.43
CA TYR A 103 17.52 7.91 -8.44
C TYR A 103 16.70 7.98 -9.73
N LEU A 104 16.75 6.94 -10.57
CA LEU A 104 15.90 6.81 -11.75
C LEU A 104 14.48 6.44 -11.28
N ILE A 105 13.49 7.29 -11.59
CA ILE A 105 12.10 7.08 -11.18
C ILE A 105 11.17 6.76 -12.36
N PHE A 106 11.58 7.07 -13.59
CA PHE A 106 10.84 6.75 -14.80
C PHE A 106 11.79 6.55 -15.97
N ASP A 107 11.51 5.55 -16.80
CA ASP A 107 12.24 5.23 -18.02
C ASP A 107 11.24 4.82 -19.11
N SER A 108 11.10 5.65 -20.14
CA SER A 108 10.11 5.42 -21.20
C SER A 108 10.43 4.18 -22.03
N ALA A 109 11.69 3.73 -22.08
CA ALA A 109 12.05 2.49 -22.78
C ALA A 109 11.45 1.25 -22.10
N GLN A 110 11.04 1.37 -20.83
CA GLN A 110 10.37 0.31 -20.09
C GLN A 110 8.84 0.36 -20.25
N LEU A 111 8.30 1.38 -20.90
CA LEU A 111 6.91 1.42 -21.32
C LEU A 111 6.75 0.47 -22.50
N VAL A 112 6.43 -0.79 -22.21
CA VAL A 112 6.07 -1.74 -23.26
C VAL A 112 4.73 -1.30 -23.84
N GLU A 113 4.68 -0.99 -25.14
CA GLU A 113 3.42 -0.84 -25.87
C GLU A 113 2.64 -2.15 -25.73
N LYS A 114 1.71 -2.18 -24.77
CA LYS A 114 0.66 -3.19 -24.71
C LYS A 114 -0.66 -2.48 -24.98
N GLU A 115 -1.47 -3.06 -25.86
CA GLU A 115 -2.84 -2.64 -26.11
C GLU A 115 -3.54 -2.42 -24.75
N SER A 116 -4.16 -1.24 -24.63
CA SER A 116 -4.76 -0.66 -23.43
C SER A 116 -5.27 -1.69 -22.41
N GLY A 117 -4.39 -2.04 -21.48
CA GLY A 117 -4.69 -2.81 -20.29
C GLY A 117 -4.40 -1.95 -19.07
N MET A 118 -5.26 -2.04 -18.07
CA MET A 118 -5.42 -1.20 -16.86
C MET A 118 -4.20 -1.13 -15.89
N PHE A 119 -2.97 -1.28 -16.38
CA PHE A 119 -1.75 -1.37 -15.58
C PHE A 119 -0.68 -0.37 -16.05
N GLY A 120 -0.92 0.90 -15.75
CA GLY A 120 0.12 1.93 -15.71
C GLY A 120 0.74 2.00 -14.31
N ILE A 121 1.40 0.94 -13.83
CA ILE A 121 2.12 0.98 -12.55
C ILE A 121 3.60 1.17 -12.85
N THR A 122 4.06 2.42 -12.80
CA THR A 122 5.49 2.77 -12.90
C THR A 122 5.95 3.40 -11.59
N GLY A 123 6.57 2.61 -10.70
CA GLY A 123 7.31 3.09 -9.53
C GLY A 123 7.02 2.32 -8.24
N PHE A 124 7.81 1.29 -7.95
CA PHE A 124 7.79 0.58 -6.66
C PHE A 124 9.06 0.92 -5.85
N VAL A 125 8.87 1.41 -4.62
CA VAL A 125 9.96 1.70 -3.67
C VAL A 125 9.83 0.71 -2.50
N VAL A 126 10.79 -0.20 -2.38
CA VAL A 126 10.87 -1.14 -1.24
C VAL A 126 11.67 -0.51 -0.11
N LYS A 127 11.05 -0.38 1.06
CA LYS A 127 11.76 -0.11 2.31
C LYS A 127 12.27 -1.44 2.87
N ASP A 128 13.59 -1.52 3.01
CA ASP A 128 14.31 -2.72 3.45
C ASP A 128 14.20 -2.92 4.98
N ASP A 129 12.99 -3.18 5.48
CA ASP A 129 12.77 -3.48 6.90
C ASP A 129 12.90 -4.99 7.13
N LYS A 130 14.14 -5.43 7.36
CA LYS A 130 14.43 -6.77 7.89
C LYS A 130 13.76 -6.95 9.26
N LYS A 131 12.70 -7.75 9.30
CA LYS A 131 12.39 -8.78 10.32
C LYS A 131 11.10 -9.52 9.96
N VAL A 132 11.15 -10.40 8.96
CA VAL A 132 10.13 -11.43 8.79
C VAL A 132 10.51 -12.60 9.70
N LYS A 133 9.66 -12.92 10.67
CA LYS A 133 9.72 -14.19 11.38
C LYS A 133 9.30 -15.28 10.39
N LYS A 134 10.18 -16.26 10.22
CA LYS A 134 9.91 -17.53 9.53
C LYS A 134 8.68 -18.21 10.14
N ASP A 135 7.73 -18.57 9.30
CA ASP A 135 7.56 -19.99 8.94
C ASP A 135 7.53 -20.07 7.40
N ASN A 136 8.31 -20.99 6.83
CA ASN A 136 8.62 -21.07 5.40
C ASN A 136 7.43 -21.62 4.60
N GLU A 137 6.42 -20.81 4.34
CA GLU A 137 5.32 -21.16 3.42
C GLU A 137 5.75 -21.11 1.95
N ILE A 138 6.81 -20.36 1.62
CA ILE A 138 7.38 -20.25 0.28
C ILE A 138 8.89 -20.58 0.33
N LYS A 139 9.33 -21.53 -0.48
CA LYS A 139 10.74 -21.89 -0.70
C LYS A 139 11.16 -21.43 -2.09
N ILE A 140 12.32 -20.76 -2.16
CA ILE A 140 12.87 -20.23 -3.41
C ILE A 140 14.32 -20.69 -3.51
N GLU A 141 14.67 -21.35 -4.61
CA GLU A 141 16.02 -21.79 -4.94
C GLU A 141 16.42 -21.17 -6.28
N VAL A 142 17.58 -20.51 -6.32
CA VAL A 142 18.13 -19.91 -7.54
C VAL A 142 19.56 -20.40 -7.70
N GLU A 143 19.82 -21.14 -8.77
CA GLU A 143 21.15 -21.49 -9.24
C GLU A 143 21.49 -20.58 -10.44
N GLY A 144 22.63 -19.89 -10.39
CA GLY A 144 23.03 -18.92 -11.41
C GLY A 144 22.92 -17.47 -10.91
N ASN A 145 23.16 -16.51 -11.81
CA ASN A 145 23.19 -15.09 -11.46
C ASN A 145 22.08 -14.33 -12.19
N LEU A 146 21.09 -13.86 -11.42
CA LEU A 146 20.04 -13.00 -11.96
C LEU A 146 20.52 -11.55 -11.99
N ASN A 147 20.27 -10.87 -13.10
CA ASN A 147 20.43 -9.42 -13.14
C ASN A 147 19.33 -8.73 -12.32
N LYS A 148 19.48 -7.42 -12.06
CA LYS A 148 18.53 -6.66 -11.23
C LYS A 148 17.08 -6.70 -11.75
N GLY A 149 16.90 -6.68 -13.07
CA GLY A 149 15.56 -6.77 -13.68
C GLY A 149 14.92 -8.14 -13.47
N GLN A 150 15.68 -9.21 -13.68
CA GLN A 150 15.25 -10.59 -13.44
C GLN A 150 14.91 -10.83 -11.97
N GLN A 151 15.76 -10.35 -11.05
CA GLN A 151 15.49 -10.43 -9.61
C GLN A 151 14.20 -9.70 -9.25
N THR A 152 13.94 -8.53 -9.85
CA THR A 152 12.71 -7.76 -9.59
C THR A 152 11.46 -8.53 -10.01
N ILE A 153 11.47 -9.18 -11.18
CA ILE A 153 10.34 -9.99 -11.65
C ILE A 153 10.11 -11.18 -10.73
N LEU A 154 11.19 -11.84 -10.28
CA LEU A 154 11.12 -12.93 -9.31
C LEU A 154 10.52 -12.46 -7.98
N ASP A 155 10.95 -11.33 -7.45
CA ASP A 155 10.45 -10.77 -6.18
C ASP A 155 8.95 -10.44 -6.27
N LEU A 156 8.51 -9.88 -7.41
CA LEU A 156 7.08 -9.60 -7.67
C LEU A 156 6.25 -10.88 -7.73
N LEU A 157 6.78 -11.93 -8.36
CA LEU A 157 6.10 -13.22 -8.45
C LEU A 157 5.92 -13.83 -7.05
N VAL A 158 6.97 -13.81 -6.23
CA VAL A 158 6.93 -14.28 -4.84
C VAL A 158 5.93 -13.47 -4.01
N LEU A 159 5.90 -12.15 -4.18
CA LEU A 159 4.96 -11.29 -3.48
C LEU A 159 3.51 -11.64 -3.82
N ASP A 160 3.18 -11.82 -5.10
CA ASP A 160 1.83 -12.17 -5.53
C ASP A 160 1.43 -13.58 -5.08
N ILE A 161 2.34 -14.55 -5.10
CA ILE A 161 2.10 -15.90 -4.55
C ILE A 161 1.75 -15.80 -3.06
N ASN A 162 2.49 -14.99 -2.31
CA ASN A 162 2.26 -14.77 -0.89
C ASN A 162 0.92 -14.06 -0.61
N GLU A 163 0.57 -13.05 -1.41
CA GLU A 163 -0.67 -12.28 -1.27
C GLU A 163 -1.90 -13.12 -1.61
N THR A 164 -1.82 -13.87 -2.70
CA THR A 164 -2.92 -14.73 -3.17
C THR A 164 -3.01 -16.06 -2.43
N ARG A 165 -1.99 -16.39 -1.60
CA ARG A 165 -1.91 -17.65 -0.84
C ARG A 165 -2.10 -18.88 -1.73
N ASN A 166 -1.62 -18.82 -2.97
CA ASN A 166 -1.81 -19.90 -3.94
C ASN A 166 -0.70 -20.93 -3.82
N ASN A 167 -1.09 -22.20 -3.70
CA ASN A 167 -0.17 -23.33 -3.76
C ASN A 167 0.32 -23.54 -5.20
N VAL A 168 1.57 -23.18 -5.45
CA VAL A 168 2.23 -23.29 -6.75
C VAL A 168 3.61 -23.93 -6.63
N GLU A 169 3.96 -24.72 -7.64
CA GLU A 169 5.32 -25.21 -7.90
C GLU A 169 5.73 -24.72 -9.30
N ILE A 170 6.78 -23.90 -9.34
CA ILE A 170 7.28 -23.23 -10.54
C ILE A 170 8.75 -23.59 -10.68
N GLU A 171 9.11 -24.17 -11.81
CA GLU A 171 10.49 -24.44 -12.17
C GLU A 171 10.80 -23.81 -13.52
N ILE A 172 11.86 -23.00 -13.59
CA ILE A 172 12.36 -22.37 -14.81
C ILE A 172 13.84 -22.72 -14.92
N GLU A 173 14.23 -23.36 -16.01
CA GLU A 173 15.63 -23.72 -16.26
C GLU A 173 16.06 -23.20 -17.62
N THR A 174 17.26 -22.63 -17.69
CA THR A 174 17.91 -22.25 -18.93
C THR A 174 19.09 -23.17 -19.20
N ASP A 175 19.17 -23.67 -20.43
CA ASP A 175 20.30 -24.46 -20.91
C ASP A 175 20.62 -24.03 -22.34
N ASP A 176 21.82 -23.48 -22.55
CA ASP A 176 22.29 -22.97 -23.84
C ASP A 176 21.29 -22.04 -24.57
N GLY A 177 20.65 -21.13 -23.83
CA GLY A 177 19.68 -20.16 -24.37
C GLY A 177 18.28 -20.73 -24.63
N ILE A 178 18.04 -22.01 -24.34
CA ILE A 178 16.71 -22.61 -24.37
C ILE A 178 16.14 -22.53 -22.96
N VAL A 179 14.94 -21.93 -22.84
CA VAL A 179 14.22 -21.84 -21.57
C VAL A 179 13.15 -22.92 -21.51
N SER A 180 13.23 -23.77 -20.49
CA SER A 180 12.17 -24.70 -20.10
C SER A 180 11.44 -24.14 -18.87
N LYS A 181 10.13 -24.39 -18.80
CA LYS A 181 9.32 -24.05 -17.63
C LYS A 181 8.34 -25.16 -17.32
N GLU A 182 8.21 -25.48 -16.04
CA GLU A 182 7.23 -26.42 -15.50
C GLU A 182 6.40 -25.70 -14.43
N LEU A 183 5.08 -25.80 -14.57
CA LEU A 183 4.11 -25.12 -13.70
C LEU A 183 3.09 -26.13 -13.17
N LYS A 184 2.91 -26.15 -11.85
CA LYS A 184 1.88 -26.93 -11.16
C LYS A 184 1.17 -26.07 -10.12
N GLY A 185 -0.04 -26.49 -9.76
CA GLY A 185 -0.86 -25.81 -8.75
C GLY A 185 -1.79 -24.73 -9.31
N ASN A 186 -2.28 -23.86 -8.43
CA ASN A 186 -3.28 -22.85 -8.76
C ASN A 186 -2.62 -21.54 -9.21
N VAL A 187 -2.00 -21.57 -10.40
CA VAL A 187 -1.30 -20.40 -10.94
C VAL A 187 -2.29 -19.39 -11.52
N THR A 188 -2.28 -18.16 -11.00
CA THR A 188 -3.16 -17.09 -11.48
C THR A 188 -2.76 -16.57 -12.86
N VAL A 189 -3.64 -15.79 -13.50
CA VAL A 189 -3.32 -15.10 -14.77
C VAL A 189 -2.13 -14.15 -14.61
N LEU A 190 -2.06 -13.44 -13.48
CA LEU A 190 -0.98 -12.50 -13.19
C LEU A 190 0.35 -13.24 -12.98
N GLN A 191 0.34 -14.33 -12.20
CA GLN A 191 1.52 -15.17 -11.98
C GLN A 191 2.06 -15.74 -13.28
N ASN A 192 1.17 -16.26 -14.15
CA ASN A 192 1.55 -16.70 -15.50
C ASN A 192 2.20 -15.58 -16.31
N GLY A 193 1.69 -14.34 -16.21
CA GLY A 193 2.30 -13.17 -16.83
C GLY A 193 3.73 -12.89 -16.35
N LEU A 194 3.94 -12.92 -15.03
CA LEU A 194 5.27 -12.71 -14.43
C LEU A 194 6.24 -13.83 -14.77
N ILE A 195 5.80 -15.09 -14.72
CA ILE A 195 6.58 -16.26 -15.15
C ILE A 195 7.01 -16.09 -16.61
N ASN A 196 6.09 -15.73 -17.51
CA ASN A 196 6.42 -15.53 -18.92
C ASN A 196 7.44 -14.42 -19.13
N ASN A 197 7.30 -13.30 -18.42
CA ASN A 197 8.27 -12.20 -18.50
C ASN A 197 9.65 -12.63 -17.99
N LEU A 198 9.69 -13.39 -16.90
CA LEU A 198 10.93 -13.94 -16.35
C LEU A 198 11.58 -14.88 -17.36
N SER A 199 10.84 -15.83 -17.92
CA SER A 199 11.33 -16.74 -18.97
C SER A 199 11.90 -15.97 -20.17
N LEU A 200 11.17 -15.00 -20.72
CA LEU A 200 11.64 -14.17 -21.84
C LEU A 200 12.94 -13.42 -21.51
N SER A 201 13.05 -12.89 -20.29
CA SER A 201 14.26 -12.19 -19.85
C SER A 201 15.47 -13.12 -19.68
N LEU A 202 15.25 -14.44 -19.60
CA LEU A 202 16.27 -15.46 -19.46
C LEU A 202 16.68 -16.07 -20.81
N GLU A 203 15.84 -16.01 -21.84
CA GLU A 203 16.14 -16.54 -23.20
C GLU A 203 17.40 -15.93 -23.83
N THR A 204 17.74 -14.70 -23.47
CA THR A 204 18.92 -14.01 -23.99
C THR A 204 20.23 -14.42 -23.29
N LEU A 205 20.16 -15.27 -22.27
CA LEU A 205 21.33 -15.67 -21.49
C LEU A 205 21.96 -16.96 -22.01
N THR A 206 23.29 -16.94 -22.11
CA THR A 206 24.11 -18.13 -22.39
C THR A 206 24.46 -18.90 -21.11
N GLU A 207 24.18 -18.32 -19.95
CA GLU A 207 24.46 -18.94 -18.65
C GLU A 207 23.29 -19.82 -18.22
N LYS A 208 23.64 -20.99 -17.66
CA LYS A 208 22.67 -21.89 -17.05
C LYS A 208 22.14 -21.27 -15.75
N ILE A 209 20.84 -21.04 -15.73
CA ILE A 209 20.10 -20.51 -14.59
C ILE A 209 18.95 -21.47 -14.29
N LYS A 210 18.78 -21.81 -13.02
CA LYS A 210 17.67 -22.61 -12.55
C LYS A 210 16.97 -21.89 -11.41
N ILE A 211 15.67 -21.69 -11.54
CA ILE A 211 14.82 -21.04 -10.54
C ILE A 211 13.74 -22.04 -10.15
N LYS A 212 13.64 -22.33 -8.85
CA LYS A 212 12.58 -23.15 -8.28
C LYS A 212 11.83 -22.36 -7.23
N ILE A 213 10.50 -22.32 -7.33
CA ILE A 213 9.62 -21.72 -6.33
C ILE A 213 8.60 -22.79 -5.94
N GLU A 214 8.51 -23.09 -4.65
CA GLU A 214 7.51 -23.97 -4.07
C GLU A 214 6.75 -23.20 -3.00
N SER A 215 5.43 -23.29 -3.02
CA SER A 215 4.57 -22.70 -1.99
C SER A 215 3.52 -23.70 -1.54
N GLU A 216 3.35 -23.76 -0.22
CA GLU A 216 2.38 -24.64 0.44
C GLU A 216 1.76 -23.86 1.61
N PHE A 217 0.52 -23.45 1.40
CA PHE A 217 -0.36 -22.75 2.32
C PHE A 217 -1.44 -23.74 2.76
N GLU A 218 -1.68 -23.79 4.07
CA GLU A 218 -2.80 -24.55 4.62
C GLU A 218 -4.12 -23.89 4.20
N ASP A 219 -5.09 -24.70 3.77
CA ASP A 219 -6.45 -24.24 3.52
C ASP A 219 -6.97 -23.62 4.82
N GLN A 220 -7.38 -22.35 4.78
CA GLN A 220 -8.11 -21.77 5.88
C GLN A 220 -9.45 -22.49 5.94
N GLU A 221 -9.62 -23.40 6.90
CA GLU A 221 -10.96 -23.86 7.28
C GLU A 221 -11.76 -22.60 7.62
N ASP A 222 -12.82 -22.36 6.85
CA ASP A 222 -13.72 -21.21 7.01
C ASP A 222 -14.21 -21.14 8.47
N GLU A 223 -13.57 -20.33 9.30
CA GLU A 223 -14.14 -19.91 10.59
C GLU A 223 -15.33 -18.99 10.29
N ASP A 224 -16.50 -19.63 10.22
CA ASP A 224 -17.85 -19.15 10.48
C ASP A 224 -18.26 -17.78 9.89
N ASP A 225 -19.14 -17.86 8.89
CA ASP A 225 -20.19 -16.91 8.50
C ASP A 225 -20.35 -15.66 9.41
N ILE A 226 -19.63 -14.58 9.07
CA ILE A 226 -20.05 -13.23 9.48
C ILE A 226 -21.03 -12.72 8.40
N PRO A 227 -22.30 -12.41 8.74
CA PRO A 227 -23.28 -11.99 7.76
C PRO A 227 -22.87 -10.65 7.15
N ILE A 228 -22.65 -10.67 5.84
CA ILE A 228 -22.39 -9.50 4.99
C ILE A 228 -23.67 -8.66 4.96
N ASN A 229 -23.81 -7.73 5.90
CA ASN A 229 -24.80 -6.66 5.80
C ASN A 229 -24.24 -5.37 6.40
N GLU A 230 -23.21 -4.82 5.76
CA GLU A 230 -22.91 -3.39 5.78
C GLU A 230 -22.21 -3.03 4.47
N THR A 231 -23.02 -2.67 3.47
CA THR A 231 -22.55 -2.08 2.22
C THR A 231 -21.91 -0.73 2.54
N LEU A 232 -20.58 -0.65 2.49
CA LEU A 232 -19.88 0.63 2.52
C LEU A 232 -20.15 1.32 1.17
N ILE A 233 -21.10 2.26 1.16
CA ILE A 233 -21.38 3.12 0.02
C ILE A 233 -20.16 4.03 -0.18
N ILE A 234 -19.38 3.74 -1.21
CA ILE A 234 -18.39 4.68 -1.75
C ILE A 234 -19.12 5.45 -2.85
N ASN A 235 -19.23 6.77 -2.71
CA ASN A 235 -19.89 7.64 -3.67
C ASN A 235 -19.35 7.44 -5.09
N GLU A 236 -20.11 6.73 -5.92
CA GLU A 236 -19.97 6.77 -7.37
C GLU A 236 -20.38 8.16 -7.87
N THR A 237 -19.39 8.97 -8.29
CA THR A 237 -19.69 10.08 -9.19
C THR A 237 -19.91 9.50 -10.58
N ILE A 238 -21.19 9.42 -10.96
CA ILE A 238 -21.64 9.09 -12.31
C ILE A 238 -21.14 10.19 -13.25
N ILE A 239 -20.11 9.93 -14.04
CA ILE A 239 -19.82 10.72 -15.24
C ILE A 239 -20.62 10.08 -16.37
N ASN A 240 -21.84 10.59 -16.56
CA ASN A 240 -22.55 10.48 -17.82
C ASN A 240 -21.84 11.41 -18.83
N GLU A 241 -21.03 10.85 -19.72
CA GLU A 241 -20.70 11.52 -20.97
C GLU A 241 -21.39 10.81 -22.13
N THR A 242 -22.48 11.45 -22.55
CA THR A 242 -23.23 11.20 -23.77
C THR A 242 -22.29 11.25 -24.98
N PHE A 243 -22.09 10.11 -25.65
CA PHE A 243 -21.58 10.08 -27.02
C PHE A 243 -22.61 10.69 -27.97
N GLU A 244 -22.56 12.01 -28.18
CA GLU A 244 -23.23 12.64 -29.31
C GLU A 244 -22.47 12.32 -30.61
N LYS A 245 -23.06 11.35 -31.31
CA LYS A 245 -22.94 11.07 -32.73
C LYS A 245 -23.02 12.37 -33.55
N ILE A 246 -21.87 12.90 -33.97
CA ILE A 246 -21.83 13.91 -35.04
C ILE A 246 -22.19 13.21 -36.36
N ILE A 247 -23.42 13.42 -36.80
CA ILE A 247 -23.89 13.04 -38.14
C ILE A 247 -23.39 14.11 -39.11
N ASN A 248 -22.62 13.65 -40.08
CA ASN A 248 -22.19 14.41 -41.26
C ASN A 248 -23.39 14.54 -42.23
N ILE A 249 -23.80 15.76 -42.59
CA ILE A 249 -24.69 16.01 -43.76
C ILE A 249 -24.29 17.35 -44.42
N ASN A 250 -23.79 17.23 -45.65
CA ASN A 250 -23.57 18.21 -46.74
C ASN A 250 -22.98 19.60 -46.44
#